data_AF-A0A848IZV9-F1
#
_entry.id   AF-A0A848IZV9-F1
#
_cell.length_a   1.000
_cell.length_b   1.000
_cell.length_c   1.000
_cell.angle_alpha   90.00
_cell.angle_beta   90.00
_cell.angle_gamma   90.00
#
_symmetry.space_group_name_H-M   'P 1'
#
loop_
_entity.id
_entity.type
_entity.pdbx_description
1 polymer ?
#
loop_
_entity_poly.entity_id
_entity_poly.type
_entity_poly.pdbx_seq_one_letter_code
_entity_poly.pdbx_strand_id
1 'polypeptide(L)'
;MGENDPNKASQRLVYLRNVHNLVIEWYKNADTKALAILTVNGLLITYITGLSVLKPSEIKDVLNILNEMNILLLVLMAISMVYSIFCALFSFQSRIGKENNSPPSNHGYLVSPEKMMFFGHIASLSKKEFTETSKAIDEKFEIIALSSQIHILSTNVLHKHKWVNRAFWSFGASLLFLLMFTTLYMNNLNKLKAEPKQTESFIYKGIQKIKFYN
;
A
#
# COMPACT_ATOMS: atom_id res chain seq x y z
N MET A 1 23.21 -39.19 -22.41
CA MET A 1 22.13 -40.15 -22.71
C MET A 1 21.30 -40.38 -21.44
N GLY A 2 20.24 -39.60 -21.24
CA GLY A 2 19.35 -39.73 -20.08
C GLY A 2 18.15 -38.78 -20.11
N GLU A 3 17.81 -38.26 -21.29
CA GLU A 3 16.88 -37.14 -21.48
C GLU A 3 15.46 -37.58 -21.90
N ASN A 4 15.28 -38.86 -22.26
CA ASN A 4 13.99 -39.41 -22.72
C ASN A 4 13.31 -40.29 -21.65
N ASP A 5 13.46 -39.98 -20.36
CA ASP A 5 12.65 -40.62 -19.32
C ASP A 5 11.34 -39.81 -19.15
N PRO A 6 10.19 -40.32 -19.64
CA PRO A 6 8.91 -39.60 -19.57
C PRO A 6 8.49 -39.28 -18.13
N ASN A 7 8.96 -40.05 -17.15
CA ASN A 7 8.69 -39.76 -15.74
C ASN A 7 9.39 -38.48 -15.27
N LYS A 8 10.59 -38.17 -15.79
CA LYS A 8 11.32 -36.95 -15.42
C LYS A 8 10.70 -35.70 -16.04
N ALA A 9 10.23 -35.77 -17.29
CA ALA A 9 9.54 -34.64 -17.93
C ALA A 9 8.25 -34.27 -17.19
N SER A 10 7.45 -35.28 -16.83
CA SER A 10 6.26 -35.12 -15.99
C SER A 10 6.59 -34.50 -14.61
N GLN A 11 7.64 -34.96 -13.93
CA GLN A 11 8.08 -34.38 -12.66
C GLN A 11 8.51 -32.91 -12.78
N ARG A 12 9.23 -32.55 -13.85
CA ARG A 12 9.63 -31.16 -14.11
C ARG A 12 8.42 -30.25 -14.29
N LEU A 13 7.43 -30.68 -15.06
CA LEU A 13 6.18 -29.92 -15.25
C LEU A 13 5.43 -29.74 -13.94
N VAL A 14 5.28 -30.81 -13.14
CA VAL A 14 4.65 -30.73 -11.82
C VAL A 14 5.36 -29.71 -10.94
N TYR A 15 6.69 -29.75 -10.90
CA TYR A 15 7.49 -28.78 -10.15
C TYR A 15 7.26 -27.34 -10.63
N LEU A 16 7.34 -27.08 -11.94
CA LEU A 16 7.14 -25.74 -12.50
C LEU A 16 5.74 -25.20 -12.24
N ARG A 17 4.70 -26.03 -12.38
CA ARG A 17 3.31 -25.66 -12.04
C ARG A 17 3.20 -25.28 -10.56
N ASN A 18 3.82 -26.05 -9.66
CA ASN A 18 3.82 -25.75 -8.22
C ASN A 18 4.53 -24.44 -7.90
N VAL A 19 5.72 -24.20 -8.47
CA VAL A 19 6.45 -22.94 -8.29
C VAL A 19 5.66 -21.77 -8.84
N HIS A 20 5.05 -21.91 -10.03
CA HIS A 20 4.19 -20.89 -10.61
C HIS A 20 3.02 -20.55 -9.68
N ASN A 21 2.30 -21.56 -9.17
CA ASN A 21 1.20 -21.36 -8.23
C ASN A 21 1.66 -20.65 -6.95
N LEU A 22 2.81 -21.05 -6.39
CA LEU A 22 3.39 -20.39 -5.22
C LEU A 22 3.67 -18.91 -5.50
N VAL A 23 4.25 -18.57 -6.65
CA VAL A 23 4.52 -17.17 -7.03
C VAL A 23 3.21 -16.38 -7.19
N ILE A 24 2.16 -16.98 -7.75
CA ILE A 24 0.83 -16.36 -7.84
C ILE A 24 0.23 -16.12 -6.45
N GLU A 25 0.39 -17.05 -5.51
CA GLU A 25 -0.05 -16.86 -4.13
C GLU A 25 0.69 -15.70 -3.45
N TRP A 26 2.01 -15.61 -3.61
CA TRP A 26 2.77 -14.47 -3.11
C TRP A 26 2.33 -13.14 -3.73
N TYR A 27 2.02 -13.14 -5.02
CA TYR A 27 1.47 -11.97 -5.71
C TYR A 27 0.14 -11.53 -5.06
N LYS A 28 -0.81 -12.46 -4.90
CA LYS A 28 -2.11 -12.19 -4.26
C LYS A 28 -1.94 -11.69 -2.81
N ASN A 29 -1.01 -12.29 -2.06
CA ASN A 29 -0.71 -11.87 -0.69
C ASN A 29 -0.21 -10.42 -0.64
N ALA A 30 0.65 -10.00 -1.58
CA ALA A 30 1.09 -8.60 -1.67
C ALA A 30 -0.09 -7.64 -1.94
N ASP A 31 -0.99 -7.99 -2.86
CA ASP A 31 -2.17 -7.18 -3.19
C ASP A 31 -3.14 -7.09 -1.98
N THR A 32 -3.40 -8.20 -1.28
CA THR A 32 -4.22 -8.22 -0.05
C THR A 32 -3.64 -7.31 1.03
N LYS A 33 -2.32 -7.34 1.23
CA LYS A 33 -1.63 -6.48 2.19
C LYS A 33 -1.73 -4.99 1.83
N ALA A 34 -1.57 -4.66 0.55
CA ALA A 34 -1.75 -3.29 0.06
C ALA A 34 -3.19 -2.79 0.29
N LEU A 35 -4.18 -3.63 -0.02
CA LEU A 35 -5.59 -3.32 0.19
C LEU A 35 -5.92 -3.10 1.67
N ALA A 36 -5.36 -3.93 2.57
CA ALA A 36 -5.52 -3.77 4.00
C ALA A 36 -5.00 -2.40 4.49
N ILE A 37 -3.80 -2.00 4.05
CA ILE A 37 -3.23 -0.68 4.39
C ILE A 37 -4.11 0.46 3.86
N LEU A 38 -4.58 0.38 2.61
CA LEU A 38 -5.45 1.41 2.04
C LEU A 38 -6.79 1.50 2.77
N THR A 39 -7.36 0.37 3.16
CA THR A 39 -8.61 0.32 3.94
C THR A 39 -8.43 1.02 5.27
N VAL A 40 -7.36 0.70 6.02
CA VAL A 40 -7.09 1.33 7.32
C VAL A 40 -6.80 2.82 7.17
N ASN A 41 -6.02 3.23 6.16
CA ASN A 41 -5.82 4.65 5.86
C ASN A 41 -7.14 5.37 5.54
N GLY A 42 -8.01 4.74 4.74
CA GLY A 42 -9.33 5.29 4.42
C GLY A 42 -10.22 5.46 5.65
N LEU A 43 -10.21 4.50 6.57
CA LEU A 43 -10.90 4.60 7.85
C LEU A 43 -10.36 5.76 8.70
N LEU A 44 -9.03 5.91 8.77
CA LEU A 44 -8.39 6.98 9.53
C LEU A 44 -8.75 8.37 8.95
N ILE A 45 -8.68 8.52 7.62
CA ILE A 45 -9.09 9.76 6.94
C ILE A 45 -10.56 10.07 7.22
N THR A 46 -11.44 9.08 7.05
CA THR A 46 -12.88 9.24 7.31
C THR A 46 -13.15 9.68 8.75
N TYR A 47 -12.45 9.09 9.72
CA TYR A 47 -12.56 9.45 11.12
C TYR A 47 -12.10 10.90 11.38
N ILE A 48 -10.92 11.30 10.89
CA ILE A 48 -10.38 12.66 11.05
C ILE A 48 -11.30 13.70 10.38
N THR A 49 -11.77 13.42 9.16
CA THR A 49 -12.71 14.28 8.44
C THR A 49 -14.04 14.39 9.17
N GLY A 50 -14.58 13.28 9.68
CA GLY A 50 -15.82 13.25 10.45
C GLY A 50 -15.74 14.11 11.70
N LEU A 51 -14.66 14.02 12.48
CA LEU A 51 -14.43 14.89 13.63
C LEU A 51 -14.35 16.37 13.24
N SER A 52 -13.71 16.68 12.11
CA SER A 52 -13.56 18.05 11.63
C SER A 52 -14.89 18.66 11.17
N VAL A 53 -15.74 17.88 10.52
CA VAL A 53 -17.04 18.36 10.00
C VAL A 53 -18.09 18.50 11.10
N LEU A 54 -18.13 17.59 12.08
CA LEU A 54 -19.18 17.58 13.11
C LEU A 54 -19.02 18.70 14.15
N LYS A 55 -17.81 19.20 14.40
CA LYS A 55 -17.49 20.13 15.50
C LYS A 55 -16.61 21.30 15.05
N PRO A 56 -17.04 22.10 14.05
CA PRO A 56 -16.21 23.17 13.50
C PRO A 56 -15.90 24.29 14.50
N SER A 57 -16.78 24.54 15.48
CA SER A 57 -16.53 25.50 16.55
C SER A 57 -15.40 25.05 17.47
N GLU A 58 -15.30 23.75 17.75
CA GLU A 58 -14.24 23.18 18.60
C GLU A 58 -12.87 23.20 17.91
N ILE A 59 -12.82 23.25 16.56
CA ILE A 59 -11.55 23.34 15.84
C ILE A 59 -10.77 24.60 16.24
N LYS A 60 -11.45 25.75 16.38
CA LYS A 60 -10.78 26.99 16.79
C LYS A 60 -10.16 26.86 18.19
N ASP A 61 -10.89 26.25 19.11
CA ASP A 61 -10.40 26.02 20.47
C ASP A 61 -9.23 25.04 20.49
N VAL A 62 -9.29 23.97 19.69
CA VAL A 62 -8.19 23.01 19.52
C VAL A 62 -6.95 23.72 18.96
N LEU A 63 -7.10 24.51 17.90
CA LEU A 63 -5.99 25.25 17.28
C LEU A 63 -5.31 26.21 18.25
N ASN A 64 -6.07 26.83 19.17
CA ASN A 64 -5.51 27.70 20.20
C ASN A 64 -4.67 26.95 21.25
N ILE A 65 -4.87 25.63 21.41
CA ILE A 65 -4.12 24.77 22.33
C ILE A 65 -2.88 24.15 21.65
N LEU A 66 -2.85 24.12 20.30
CA LEU A 66 -1.74 23.53 19.56
C LEU A 66 -0.50 24.42 19.65
N ASN A 67 0.60 23.84 20.11
CA ASN A 67 1.92 24.43 19.99
C ASN A 67 2.56 24.07 18.65
N GLU A 68 3.68 24.70 18.32
CA GLU A 68 4.44 24.45 17.08
C GLU A 68 4.81 22.96 16.92
N MET A 69 5.15 22.28 18.02
CA MET A 69 5.50 20.85 18.01
C MET A 69 4.30 19.96 17.65
N ASN A 70 3.10 20.26 18.13
CA ASN A 70 1.88 19.55 17.77
C ASN A 70 1.57 19.71 16.28
N ILE A 71 1.73 20.92 15.75
CA ILE A 71 1.54 21.20 14.33
C ILE A 71 2.55 20.41 13.50
N LEU A 72 3.83 20.41 13.89
CA LEU A 72 4.86 19.63 13.21
C LEU A 72 4.54 18.13 13.20
N LEU A 73 4.11 17.57 14.33
CA LEU A 73 3.72 16.15 14.42
C LEU A 73 2.52 15.82 13.52
N LEU A 74 1.51 16.69 13.46
CA LEU A 74 0.37 16.53 12.55
C LEU A 74 0.78 16.58 11.08
N VAL A 75 1.68 17.50 10.70
CA VAL A 75 2.21 17.60 9.34
C VAL A 75 3.00 16.35 8.98
N LEU A 76 3.87 15.87 9.87
CA LEU A 76 4.63 14.63 9.66
C LEU A 76 3.73 13.41 9.55
N MET A 77 2.70 13.31 10.40
CA MET A 77 1.66 12.29 10.30
C MET A 77 1.00 12.31 8.91
N ALA A 78 0.53 13.48 8.46
CA ALA A 78 -0.14 13.64 7.18
C ALA A 78 0.77 13.25 6.00
N ILE A 79 2.03 13.69 6.00
CA ILE A 79 3.01 13.34 4.96
C ILE A 79 3.27 11.82 4.95
N SER A 80 3.49 11.20 6.10
CA SER A 80 3.67 9.75 6.22
C SER A 80 2.44 8.98 5.76
N MET A 81 1.24 9.46 6.05
CA MET A 81 0.00 8.84 5.58
C MET A 81 -0.12 8.91 4.05
N VAL A 82 0.09 10.09 3.46
CA VAL A 82 0.08 10.27 2.00
C VAL A 82 1.13 9.40 1.32
N TYR A 83 2.34 9.34 1.88
CA TYR A 83 3.40 8.48 1.35
C TYR A 83 3.06 6.99 1.47
N SER A 84 2.37 6.58 2.53
CA SER A 84 1.87 5.20 2.70
C SER A 84 0.88 4.84 1.60
N ILE A 85 -0.11 5.71 1.35
CA ILE A 85 -1.12 5.54 0.30
C ILE A 85 -0.44 5.47 -1.07
N PHE A 86 0.48 6.39 -1.36
CA PHE A 86 1.24 6.40 -2.60
C PHE A 86 2.00 5.08 -2.81
N CYS A 87 2.73 4.60 -1.80
CA CYS A 87 3.45 3.32 -1.87
C CYS A 87 2.50 2.13 -2.09
N ALA A 88 1.34 2.11 -1.42
CA ALA A 88 0.35 1.06 -1.60
C ALA A 88 -0.25 1.08 -3.02
N LEU A 89 -0.55 2.26 -3.58
CA LEU A 89 -1.02 2.40 -4.96
C LEU A 89 0.05 1.99 -5.98
N PHE A 90 1.31 2.36 -5.77
CA PHE A 90 2.42 1.92 -6.62
C PHE A 90 2.64 0.41 -6.58
N SER A 91 2.30 -0.25 -5.48
CA SER A 91 2.31 -1.71 -5.42
C SER A 91 1.29 -2.37 -6.36
N PHE A 92 0.24 -1.66 -6.79
CA PHE A 92 -0.71 -2.14 -7.79
C PHE A 92 -0.27 -1.89 -9.23
N GLN A 93 0.80 -1.12 -9.46
CA GLN A 93 1.27 -0.85 -10.81
C GLN A 93 1.57 -2.18 -11.51
N SER A 94 0.65 -2.56 -12.39
CA SER A 94 0.69 -3.81 -13.15
C SER A 94 1.77 -3.70 -14.22
N ARG A 95 2.13 -4.82 -14.83
CA ARG A 95 3.15 -5.00 -15.90
C ARG A 95 3.01 -4.10 -17.14
N ILE A 96 2.03 -3.18 -17.16
CA ILE A 96 1.74 -2.22 -18.22
C ILE A 96 3.03 -1.46 -18.59
N GLY A 97 3.66 -1.86 -19.69
CA GLY A 97 4.76 -1.13 -20.33
C GLY A 97 6.11 -1.84 -20.45
N LYS A 98 6.33 -3.02 -19.84
CA LYS A 98 7.63 -3.72 -19.95
C LYS A 98 7.69 -4.85 -20.99
N GLU A 99 6.60 -5.13 -21.69
CA GLU A 99 6.47 -6.35 -22.52
C GLU A 99 6.84 -6.20 -24.01
N ASN A 100 7.21 -5.00 -24.48
CA ASN A 100 7.58 -4.82 -25.90
C ASN A 100 8.89 -5.48 -26.33
N ASN A 101 9.64 -6.11 -25.39
CA ASN A 101 10.95 -6.68 -25.66
C ASN A 101 10.98 -8.22 -25.62
N SER A 102 9.84 -8.92 -25.79
CA SER A 102 9.91 -10.37 -25.96
C SER A 102 10.78 -10.70 -27.19
N PRO A 103 11.82 -11.54 -27.04
CA PRO A 103 12.67 -11.92 -28.17
C PRO A 103 11.81 -12.59 -29.26
N PRO A 104 12.22 -12.48 -30.54
CA PRO A 104 11.53 -13.14 -31.64
C PRO A 104 11.41 -14.65 -31.40
N SER A 105 10.35 -15.27 -31.92
CA SER A 105 9.97 -16.66 -31.71
C SER A 105 11.01 -17.64 -32.29
N ASN A 106 12.09 -17.90 -31.55
CA ASN A 106 13.18 -18.79 -31.98
C ASN A 106 12.93 -20.28 -31.66
N HIS A 107 11.69 -20.66 -31.40
CA HIS A 107 11.35 -22.00 -30.91
C HIS A 107 10.55 -22.85 -31.91
N GLY A 108 10.33 -22.35 -33.13
CA GLY A 108 9.57 -23.06 -34.16
C GLY A 108 8.06 -23.05 -33.96
N TYR A 109 7.55 -22.31 -32.97
CA TYR A 109 6.11 -22.12 -32.73
C TYR A 109 5.60 -20.86 -33.46
N LEU A 110 4.33 -20.90 -33.88
CA LEU A 110 3.63 -19.77 -34.51
C LEU A 110 3.59 -18.53 -33.60
N VAL A 111 3.36 -18.74 -32.30
CA VAL A 111 3.38 -17.72 -31.26
C VAL A 111 4.32 -18.19 -30.15
N SER A 112 5.12 -17.27 -29.58
CA SER A 112 6.06 -17.67 -28.52
C SER A 112 5.31 -18.12 -27.25
N PRO A 113 5.80 -19.16 -26.54
CA PRO A 113 5.08 -19.73 -25.40
C PRO A 113 4.77 -18.75 -24.28
N GLU A 114 5.64 -17.76 -24.07
CA GLU A 114 5.50 -16.70 -23.07
C GLU A 114 4.27 -15.83 -23.31
N LYS A 115 3.96 -15.55 -24.58
CA LYS A 115 2.81 -14.74 -24.99
C LYS A 115 1.49 -15.44 -24.73
N MET A 116 1.46 -16.78 -24.80
CA MET A 116 0.25 -17.57 -24.58
C MET A 116 -0.13 -17.70 -23.10
N MET A 117 0.69 -17.22 -22.16
CA MET A 117 0.40 -17.26 -20.72
C MET A 117 -0.07 -15.94 -20.13
N PHE A 118 -0.01 -14.83 -20.86
CA PHE A 118 -0.42 -13.52 -20.37
C PHE A 118 -1.64 -13.00 -21.14
N PHE A 119 -2.70 -12.65 -20.42
CA PHE A 119 -3.96 -12.23 -21.02
C PHE A 119 -3.82 -11.02 -21.96
N GLY A 120 -2.93 -10.07 -21.64
CA GLY A 120 -2.69 -8.90 -22.49
C GLY A 120 -2.09 -9.26 -23.85
N HIS A 121 -1.19 -10.26 -23.87
CA HIS A 121 -0.66 -10.81 -25.11
C HIS A 121 -1.71 -11.63 -25.85
N ILE A 122 -2.46 -12.50 -25.16
CA ILE A 122 -3.54 -13.29 -25.76
C ILE A 122 -4.58 -12.38 -26.42
N ALA A 123 -4.96 -11.28 -25.77
CA ALA A 123 -5.91 -10.31 -26.30
C ALA A 123 -5.43 -9.61 -27.59
N SER A 124 -4.12 -9.59 -27.84
CA SER A 124 -3.53 -9.04 -29.07
C SER A 124 -3.45 -10.06 -30.22
N LEU A 125 -3.66 -11.36 -29.95
CA LEU A 125 -3.62 -12.41 -30.97
C LEU A 125 -4.93 -12.46 -31.76
N SER A 126 -4.83 -12.80 -33.04
CA SER A 126 -6.03 -13.17 -33.81
C SER A 126 -6.60 -14.50 -33.29
N LYS A 127 -7.92 -14.70 -33.46
CA LYS A 127 -8.59 -15.97 -33.14
C LYS A 127 -7.89 -17.17 -33.81
N LYS A 128 -7.40 -16.99 -35.05
CA LYS A 128 -6.71 -18.02 -35.80
C LYS A 128 -5.38 -18.38 -35.15
N GLU A 129 -4.52 -17.40 -34.88
CA GLU A 129 -3.21 -17.62 -34.23
C GLU A 129 -3.35 -18.30 -32.87
N PHE A 130 -4.29 -17.83 -32.04
CA PHE A 130 -4.56 -18.46 -30.74
C PHE A 130 -4.99 -19.92 -30.90
N THR A 131 -5.97 -20.18 -31.78
CA THR A 131 -6.50 -21.54 -32.01
C THR A 131 -5.44 -22.50 -32.56
N GLU A 132 -4.65 -22.04 -33.54
CA GLU A 132 -3.57 -22.85 -34.14
C GLU A 132 -2.45 -23.12 -33.13
N THR A 133 -2.06 -22.11 -32.34
CA THR A 133 -1.04 -22.27 -31.30
C THR A 133 -1.54 -23.20 -30.19
N SER A 134 -2.79 -23.08 -29.74
CA SER A 134 -3.37 -23.96 -28.72
C SER A 134 -3.37 -25.44 -29.11
N LYS A 135 -3.54 -25.74 -30.40
CA LYS A 135 -3.45 -27.12 -30.91
C LYS A 135 -2.02 -27.68 -30.92
N ALA A 136 -1.02 -26.79 -30.93
CA ALA A 136 0.40 -27.14 -31.00
C ALA A 136 1.10 -27.12 -29.63
N ILE A 137 0.35 -26.98 -28.52
CA ILE A 137 0.91 -27.00 -27.16
C ILE A 137 1.38 -28.42 -26.83
N ASP A 138 2.68 -28.55 -26.58
CA ASP A 138 3.33 -29.76 -26.07
C ASP A 138 3.99 -29.50 -24.71
N GLU A 139 4.58 -30.54 -24.10
CA GLU A 139 5.24 -30.41 -22.80
C GLU A 139 6.38 -29.38 -22.83
N LYS A 140 7.11 -29.31 -23.95
CA LYS A 140 8.22 -28.37 -24.14
C LYS A 140 7.72 -26.92 -24.16
N PHE A 141 6.62 -26.67 -24.86
CA PHE A 141 5.94 -25.39 -24.90
C PHE A 141 5.59 -24.93 -23.48
N GLU A 142 4.98 -25.81 -22.69
CA GLU A 142 4.56 -25.49 -21.32
C GLU A 142 5.77 -25.24 -20.40
N ILE A 143 6.83 -26.03 -20.50
CA ILE A 143 8.07 -25.81 -19.74
C ILE A 143 8.65 -24.42 -20.01
N ILE A 144 8.75 -24.02 -21.27
CA ILE A 144 9.27 -22.70 -21.67
C ILE A 144 8.36 -21.59 -21.12
N ALA A 145 7.05 -21.74 -21.33
CA ALA A 145 6.05 -20.78 -20.90
C ALA A 145 6.07 -20.55 -19.38
N LEU A 146 6.03 -21.64 -18.60
CA LEU A 146 6.06 -21.58 -17.13
C LEU A 146 7.37 -21.01 -16.61
N SER A 147 8.52 -21.46 -17.14
CA SER A 147 9.83 -20.99 -16.68
C SER A 147 9.99 -19.49 -16.85
N SER A 148 9.59 -18.97 -18.02
CA SER A 148 9.61 -17.53 -18.28
C SER A 148 8.64 -16.77 -17.38
N GLN A 149 7.40 -17.23 -17.23
CA GLN A 149 6.42 -16.56 -16.38
C GLN A 149 6.81 -16.56 -14.90
N ILE A 150 7.40 -17.64 -14.38
CA ILE A 150 7.94 -17.68 -13.02
C ILE A 150 8.99 -16.60 -12.82
N HIS A 151 9.94 -16.45 -13.76
CA HIS A 151 10.97 -15.42 -13.66
C HIS A 151 10.39 -14.00 -13.70
N ILE A 152 9.48 -13.72 -14.65
CA ILE A 152 8.89 -12.39 -14.77
C ILE A 152 7.95 -12.11 -13.58
N LEU A 153 7.16 -13.08 -13.09
CA LEU A 153 6.28 -12.88 -11.94
C LEU A 153 7.07 -12.69 -10.66
N SER A 154 8.09 -13.49 -10.39
CA SER A 154 8.89 -13.41 -9.16
C SER A 154 9.59 -12.06 -8.99
N THR A 155 10.14 -11.49 -10.06
CA THR A 155 10.74 -10.14 -10.04
C THR A 155 9.71 -9.06 -9.72
N ASN A 156 8.50 -9.18 -10.28
CA ASN A 156 7.41 -8.26 -9.98
C ASN A 156 6.89 -8.41 -8.55
N VAL A 157 6.72 -9.64 -8.06
CA VAL A 157 6.33 -9.93 -6.68
C VAL A 157 7.32 -9.32 -5.69
N LEU A 158 8.63 -9.46 -5.95
CA LEU A 158 9.67 -8.84 -5.12
C LEU A 158 9.53 -7.31 -5.12
N HIS A 159 9.32 -6.70 -6.28
CA HIS A 159 9.13 -5.24 -6.39
C HIS A 159 7.87 -4.77 -5.64
N LYS A 160 6.75 -5.49 -5.80
CA LYS A 160 5.49 -5.22 -5.08
C LYS A 160 5.68 -5.29 -3.57
N HIS A 161 6.31 -6.35 -3.07
CA HIS A 161 6.58 -6.48 -1.63
C HIS A 161 7.44 -5.35 -1.07
N LYS A 162 8.43 -4.84 -1.83
CA LYS A 162 9.21 -3.67 -1.42
C LYS A 162 8.33 -2.43 -1.22
N TRP A 163 7.38 -2.19 -2.14
CA TRP A 163 6.43 -1.07 -2.02
C TRP A 163 5.44 -1.27 -0.88
N VAL A 164 4.87 -2.47 -0.72
CA VAL A 164 3.99 -2.81 0.40
C VAL A 164 4.70 -2.62 1.75
N ASN A 165 5.95 -3.06 1.87
CA ASN A 165 6.73 -2.88 3.10
C ASN A 165 6.97 -1.39 3.39
N ARG A 166 7.31 -0.58 2.37
CA ARG A 166 7.42 0.88 2.53
C ARG A 166 6.10 1.51 2.97
N ALA A 167 4.97 1.05 2.44
CA ALA A 167 3.65 1.50 2.84
C ALA A 167 3.37 1.20 4.32
N PHE A 168 3.71 -0.01 4.79
CA PHE A 168 3.57 -0.39 6.21
C PHE A 168 4.46 0.45 7.13
N TRP A 169 5.74 0.64 6.78
CA TRP A 169 6.65 1.46 7.57
C TRP A 169 6.16 2.91 7.67
N SER A 170 5.70 3.48 6.55
CA SER A 170 5.16 4.84 6.54
C SER A 170 3.85 4.96 7.32
N PHE A 171 2.98 3.95 7.24
CA PHE A 171 1.77 3.88 8.05
C PHE A 171 2.10 3.80 9.54
N GLY A 172 3.06 2.95 9.93
CA GLY A 172 3.56 2.85 11.30
C GLY A 172 4.13 4.17 11.82
N ALA A 173 4.89 4.89 11.00
CA ALA A 173 5.38 6.23 11.33
C ALA A 173 4.22 7.23 11.53
N SER A 174 3.21 7.21 10.67
CA SER A 174 2.00 8.03 10.83
C SER A 174 1.30 7.76 12.16
N LEU A 175 1.12 6.49 12.54
CA LEU A 175 0.53 6.14 13.84
C LEU A 175 1.38 6.62 15.01
N LEU A 176 2.71 6.49 14.92
CA LEU A 176 3.62 6.98 15.96
C LEU A 176 3.49 8.50 16.14
N PHE A 177 3.48 9.26 15.06
CA PHE A 177 3.30 10.72 15.13
C PHE A 177 1.94 11.11 15.70
N LEU A 178 0.87 10.37 15.37
CA LEU A 178 -0.46 10.58 15.95
C LEU A 178 -0.48 10.34 17.47
N LEU A 179 0.18 9.28 17.94
CA LEU A 179 0.31 8.97 19.37
C LEU A 179 1.12 10.05 20.11
N MET A 180 2.24 10.49 19.52
CA MET A 180 3.05 11.59 20.07
C MET A 180 2.25 12.90 20.11
N PHE A 181 1.48 13.20 19.06
CA PHE A 181 0.59 14.35 19.04
C PHE A 181 -0.45 14.28 20.16
N THR A 182 -1.10 13.13 20.33
CA THR A 182 -2.15 12.95 21.34
C THR A 182 -1.60 13.09 22.75
N THR A 183 -0.44 12.49 23.04
CA THR A 183 0.21 12.62 24.36
C THR A 183 0.63 14.06 24.65
N LEU A 184 1.23 14.76 23.69
CA LEU A 184 1.64 16.16 23.86
C LEU A 184 0.44 17.10 23.98
N TYR A 185 -0.60 16.87 23.19
CA TYR A 185 -1.88 17.60 23.28
C TYR A 185 -2.52 17.44 24.67
N MET A 186 -2.62 16.21 25.19
CA MET A 186 -3.19 15.95 26.52
C MET A 186 -2.36 16.61 27.63
N ASN A 187 -1.04 16.61 27.51
CA ASN A 187 -0.16 17.31 28.45
C ASN A 187 -0.39 18.83 28.44
N ASN A 188 -0.52 19.44 27.26
CA ASN A 188 -0.82 20.87 27.13
C ASN A 188 -2.20 21.20 27.72
N LEU A 189 -3.21 20.37 27.45
CA LEU A 189 -4.55 20.53 27.98
C LEU A 189 -4.56 20.46 29.52
N ASN A 190 -3.81 19.53 30.11
CA ASN A 190 -3.71 19.39 31.57
C ASN A 190 -2.99 20.60 32.20
N LYS A 191 -1.97 21.17 31.55
CA LYS A 191 -1.32 22.40 32.01
C LYS A 191 -2.29 23.58 32.05
N LEU A 192 -3.08 23.77 30.99
CA LEU A 192 -4.09 24.83 30.93
C LEU A 192 -5.18 24.68 32.00
N LYS A 193 -5.51 23.45 32.40
CA LYS A 193 -6.44 23.18 33.52
C LYS A 193 -5.79 23.41 34.90
N ALA A 194 -4.49 23.18 35.00
CA ALA A 194 -3.73 23.28 36.25
C ALA A 194 -3.34 24.72 36.60
N GLU A 195 -3.32 25.64 35.64
CA GLU A 195 -3.19 27.08 35.90
C GLU A 195 -4.58 27.62 36.28
N PRO A 196 -4.91 27.77 37.59
CA PRO A 196 -6.16 28.40 37.98
C PRO A 196 -6.18 29.79 37.35
N LYS A 197 -7.20 30.04 36.53
CA LYS A 197 -7.49 31.34 35.92
C LYS A 197 -7.18 32.45 36.92
N GLN A 198 -6.02 33.10 36.78
CA GLN A 198 -5.65 34.30 37.56
C GLN A 198 -6.69 35.43 37.42
N THR A 199 -7.60 35.28 36.46
CA THR A 199 -8.81 36.07 36.25
C THR A 199 -9.80 36.06 37.42
N GLU A 200 -9.89 35.00 38.24
CA GLU A 200 -10.75 35.05 39.44
C GLU A 200 -10.15 35.97 40.52
N SER A 201 -8.81 36.05 40.64
CA SER A 201 -8.18 36.96 41.62
C SER A 201 -8.33 38.44 41.23
N PHE A 202 -8.41 38.76 39.93
CA PHE A 202 -8.68 40.13 39.46
C PHE A 202 -10.12 40.55 39.71
N ILE A 203 -11.10 39.65 39.56
CA ILE A 203 -12.50 39.93 39.86
C ILE A 203 -12.69 40.14 41.38
N TYR A 204 -12.05 39.33 42.23
CA TYR A 204 -12.11 39.55 43.68
C TYR A 204 -11.39 40.83 44.14
N LYS A 205 -10.25 41.19 43.54
CA LYS A 205 -9.57 42.48 43.83
C LYS A 205 -10.35 43.70 43.31
N GLY A 206 -11.04 43.58 42.17
CA GLY A 206 -11.89 44.64 41.64
C GLY A 206 -13.13 44.90 42.50
N ILE A 207 -13.80 43.84 42.96
CA ILE A 207 -15.01 43.94 43.80
C ILE A 207 -14.69 44.49 45.19
N GLN A 208 -13.53 44.16 45.79
CA GLN A 208 -13.13 44.78 47.06
C GLN A 208 -12.82 46.28 46.92
N LYS A 209 -12.31 46.73 45.78
CA LYS A 209 -12.01 48.16 45.57
C LYS A 209 -13.28 49.03 45.44
N ILE A 210 -14.40 48.44 45.03
CA ILE A 210 -15.70 49.15 44.89
C ILE A 210 -16.40 49.29 46.26
N LYS A 211 -16.12 48.43 47.24
CA LYS A 211 -16.73 48.52 48.59
C LYS A 211 -16.12 49.57 49.52
N PHE A 212 -15.03 50.23 49.16
CA PHE A 212 -14.39 51.28 49.98
C PHE A 212 -14.67 52.72 49.51
N TYR A 213 -15.57 52.91 48.55
CA TYR A 213 -15.90 54.23 47.98
C TYR A 213 -17.37 54.66 48.18
N ASN A 214 -18.12 53.97 49.03
CA ASN A 214 -19.42 54.41 49.54
C ASN A 214 -19.36 54.46 51.07
#